data_AF-A0A0N1LK61-F1
#
_entry.id   AF-A0A0N1LK61-F1
#
_cell.length_a   1.000
_cell.length_b   1.000
_cell.length_c   1.000
_cell.angle_alpha   90.00
_cell.angle_beta   90.00
_cell.angle_gamma   90.00
#
_symmetry.space_group_name_H-M   'P 1'
#
loop_
_entity.id
_entity.type
_entity.pdbx_description
1 polymer ?
#
loop_
_entity_poly.entity_id
_entity_poly.type
_entity_poly.pdbx_seq_one_letter_code
_entity_poly.pdbx_strand_id
1 'polypeptide(L)' 'MLMNSANRLARLHYLPSHFRQLSAGDHVICAVSGARIGLDMLRYWSVEKQEAYASAEIATRRLLGGE' A
#
# COMPACT_ATOMS: atom_id res chain seq x y z
N MET A 1 4.07 18.45 23.94
CA MET A 1 4.28 18.16 22.51
C MET A 1 3.55 16.87 22.21
N LEU A 2 2.46 16.93 21.44
CA LEU A 2 1.55 15.79 21.25
C LEU A 2 2.07 14.88 20.14
N MET A 3 2.86 13.86 20.49
CA MET A 3 3.18 12.76 19.56
C MET A 3 1.93 11.89 19.39
N ASN A 4 1.00 12.29 18.53
CA ASN A 4 -0.02 11.38 18.05
C ASN A 4 0.61 10.53 16.95
N SER A 5 1.35 9.50 17.35
CA SER A 5 1.76 8.39 16.48
C SER A 5 0.52 7.62 16.07
N ALA A 6 -0.30 8.26 15.22
CA ALA A 6 -1.48 7.68 14.65
C ALA A 6 -1.03 6.70 13.58
N ASN A 7 -0.61 5.49 14.01
CA ASN A 7 -0.51 4.29 13.18
C ASN A 7 -1.93 3.93 12.71
N ARG A 8 -2.50 4.79 11.87
CA ARG A 8 -3.83 4.65 11.29
C ARG A 8 -3.67 4.08 9.90
N LEU A 9 -4.46 3.05 9.63
CA LEU A 9 -4.59 2.47 8.31
C LEU A 9 -5.18 3.53 7.37
N ALA A 10 -4.38 3.97 6.40
CA ALA A 10 -4.85 4.78 5.30
C ALA A 10 -5.66 3.91 4.34
N ARG A 11 -6.79 4.40 3.86
CA ARG A 11 -7.44 3.81 2.69
C ARG A 11 -7.02 4.62 1.48
N LEU A 12 -6.31 3.97 0.57
CA LEU A 12 -5.92 4.55 -0.70
C LEU A 12 -6.72 3.89 -1.81
N HIS A 13 -7.07 4.70 -2.80
CA HIS A 13 -7.48 4.25 -4.11
C HIS A 13 -6.26 4.31 -5.02
N TYR A 14 -5.80 3.17 -5.51
CA TYR A 14 -4.63 3.13 -6.37
C TYR A 14 -5.03 3.50 -7.82
N LEU A 15 -4.22 4.34 -8.46
CA LEU A 15 -4.37 4.73 -9.88
C LEU A 15 -3.07 4.37 -10.61
N PRO A 16 -3.07 4.30 -11.95
CA PRO A 16 -1.88 3.92 -12.72
C PRO A 16 -0.69 4.85 -12.53
N SER A 17 -0.94 6.14 -12.26
CA SER A 17 0.13 7.13 -12.11
C SER A 17 0.34 7.60 -10.67
N HIS A 18 -0.66 7.47 -9.81
CA HIS A 18 -0.64 7.96 -8.44
C HIS A 18 -1.64 7.18 -7.58
N PHE A 19 -1.77 7.52 -6.30
CA PHE A 19 -2.85 7.00 -5.47
C PHE A 19 -3.63 8.17 -4.86
N ARG A 20 -4.94 7.99 -4.68
CA ARG A 20 -5.82 8.94 -4.03
C ARG A 20 -6.14 8.47 -2.63
N GLN A 21 -5.83 9.28 -1.63
CA GLN A 21 -6.22 8.98 -0.26
C GLN A 21 -7.74 9.15 -0.08
N LEU A 22 -8.42 8.06 0.24
CA LEU A 22 -9.84 8.02 0.60
C LEU A 22 -10.06 8.22 2.10
N SER A 23 -9.12 7.77 2.94
CA SER A 23 -9.20 7.95 4.38
C SER A 23 -7.85 8.32 4.97
N ALA A 24 -7.85 9.28 5.89
CA ALA A 24 -6.66 9.74 6.57
C ALA A 24 -5.98 8.62 7.37
N GLY A 25 -4.74 8.34 7.02
CA GLY A 25 -3.87 7.41 7.72
C GLY A 25 -2.41 7.64 7.33
N ASP A 26 -1.52 6.89 7.94
CA ASP A 26 -0.07 7.07 7.81
C ASP A 26 0.61 5.88 7.11
N HIS A 27 -0.05 4.73 7.13
CA HIS A 27 0.44 3.52 6.49
C HIS A 27 -0.70 2.73 5.85
N VAL A 28 -0.36 1.93 4.84
CA VAL A 28 -1.21 0.88 4.27
C VAL A 28 -0.70 -0.49 4.67
N ILE A 29 -1.49 -1.52 4.42
CA ILE A 29 -1.11 -2.91 4.69
C ILE A 29 -0.86 -3.62 3.38
N CYS A 30 0.23 -4.38 3.33
CA CYS A 30 0.54 -5.23 2.20
C CYS A 30 -0.53 -6.32 2.07
N ALA A 31 -1.16 -6.43 0.90
CA ALA A 31 -2.21 -7.43 0.67
C ALA A 31 -1.69 -8.89 0.69
N VAL A 32 -0.39 -9.08 0.45
CA VAL A 32 0.23 -10.42 0.37
C VAL A 32 0.90 -10.81 1.69
N SER A 33 1.71 -9.91 2.26
CA SER A 33 2.50 -10.19 3.46
C SER A 33 1.87 -9.68 4.76
N GLY A 34 0.87 -8.79 4.70
CA GLY A 34 0.31 -8.15 5.89
C GLY A 34 1.23 -7.11 6.56
N ALA A 35 2.38 -6.81 5.97
CA ALA A 35 3.32 -5.82 6.49
C ALA A 35 2.76 -4.39 6.41
N ARG A 36 3.11 -3.54 7.39
CA ARG A 36 2.79 -2.10 7.37
C ARG A 36 3.74 -1.37 6.43
N ILE A 37 3.19 -0.62 5.49
CA ILE A 37 3.92 0.17 4.50
C ILE A 37 3.56 1.62 4.74
N GLY A 38 4.50 2.43 5.24
CA GLY A 38 4.30 3.87 5.35
C GLY A 38 3.98 4.48 3.99
N LEU A 39 3.12 5.50 3.95
CA LEU A 39 2.73 6.14 2.68
C LEU A 39 3.93 6.68 1.88
N ASP A 40 4.96 7.17 2.58
CA ASP A 40 6.23 7.60 1.99
C ASP A 40 7.03 6.44 1.34
N MET A 41 6.89 5.23 1.88
CA MET A 41 7.59 4.03 1.42
C MET A 41 6.80 3.24 0.37
N LEU A 42 5.54 3.62 0.11
CA LEU A 42 4.67 2.97 -0.85
C LEU A 42 5.13 3.24 -2.29
N ARG A 43 5.95 2.33 -2.83
CA ARG A 43 6.46 2.39 -4.21
C ARG A 43 5.81 1.38 -5.15
N TYR A 44 5.24 0.30 -4.61
CA TYR A 44 4.73 -0.82 -5.38
C TYR A 44 3.26 -1.07 -5.03
N TRP A 45 2.39 -0.97 -6.04
CA TRP A 45 0.96 -1.25 -5.91
C TRP A 45 0.38 -1.76 -7.23
N SER A 46 -0.76 -2.45 -7.15
CA SER A 46 -1.55 -2.90 -8.30
C SER A 46 -2.85 -2.11 -8.39
N VAL A 47 -3.10 -1.49 -9.53
CA VAL A 47 -4.37 -0.80 -9.82
C VAL A 47 -5.50 -1.80 -10.05
N GLU A 48 -5.23 -2.85 -10.82
CA GLU A 48 -6.26 -3.84 -11.17
C GLU A 48 -6.82 -4.56 -9.94
N LYS A 49 -5.96 -4.82 -8.95
CA LYS A 49 -6.33 -5.50 -7.70
C LYS A 49 -6.58 -4.55 -6.53
N GLN A 50 -6.26 -3.25 -6.69
CA GLN A 50 -6.29 -2.26 -5.61
C GLN A 50 -5.49 -2.70 -4.36
N GLU A 51 -4.31 -3.28 -4.56
CA GLU A 51 -3.47 -3.87 -3.53
C GLU A 51 -2.13 -3.12 -3.41
N ALA A 52 -1.64 -2.88 -2.19
CA ALA A 52 -0.27 -2.41 -1.95
C ALA A 52 0.69 -3.57 -1.64
N TYR A 53 1.95 -3.39 -2.01
CA TYR A 53 3.01 -4.36 -1.78
C TYR A 53 4.21 -3.73 -1.07
N ALA A 54 4.76 -4.46 -0.09
CA ALA A 54 5.87 -3.96 0.70
C ALA A 54 7.21 -3.99 -0.04
N SER A 55 7.33 -4.79 -1.10
CA SER A 55 8.58 -4.94 -1.86
C SER A 55 8.30 -5.35 -3.30
N ALA A 56 9.26 -5.08 -4.19
CA ALA A 56 9.21 -5.46 -5.59
C ALA A 56 8.95 -6.97 -5.77
N GLU A 57 9.67 -7.84 -5.04
CA GLU A 57 9.46 -9.30 -5.10
C GLU A 57 8.00 -9.71 -4.87
N ILE A 58 7.35 -9.10 -3.87
CA ILE A 58 5.95 -9.39 -3.54
C ILE A 58 5.03 -8.95 -4.67
N ALA A 59 5.23 -7.73 -5.19
CA ALA A 59 4.46 -7.20 -6.30
C ALA A 59 4.63 -8.09 -7.54
N THR A 60 5.87 -8.39 -7.91
CA THR A 60 6.24 -9.24 -9.05
C THR A 60 5.63 -10.63 -8.90
N ARG A 61 5.77 -11.30 -7.76
CA ARG A 61 5.15 -12.62 -7.53
C ARG A 61 3.63 -12.58 -7.67
N ARG A 62 2.98 -11.51 -7.19
CA ARG A 62 1.52 -11.35 -7.26
C ARG A 62 1.01 -11.02 -8.67
N LEU A 63 1.81 -10.31 -9.45
CA LEU A 63 1.54 -9.93 -10.84
C LEU A 63 1.84 -11.06 -11.82
N LEU A 64 2.92 -11.83 -11.60
CA LEU A 64 3.35 -12.94 -12.45
C LEU A 64 2.61 -14.26 -12.16
N GLY A 65 2.07 -14.45 -10.96
CA GLY A 65 1.37 -15.68 -10.56
C GLY A 65 -0.04 -15.85 -11.17
N GLY A 66 -0.25 -15.36 -12.38
CA GLY A 66 -1.48 -15.57 -13.15
C GLY A 66 -1.17 -16.42 -14.38
N GLU A 67 -1.43 -17.72 -14.25
CA GLU A 67 -1.59 -18.68 -15.36
C GLU A 67 -2.99 -19.28 -15.31
#